data_AF-X1IMX4-F1
#
_entry.id   AF-X1IMX4-F1
#
_cell.length_a   1.000
_cell.length_b   1.000
_cell.length_c   1.000
_cell.angle_alpha   90.00
_cell.angle_beta   90.00
_cell.angle_gamma   90.00
#
_symmetry.space_group_name_H-M   'P 1'
#
loop_
_entity.id
_entity.type
_entity.pdbx_description
1 polymer ?
#
loop_
_entity_poly.entity_id
_entity_poly.type
_entity_poly.pdbx_seq_one_letter_code
_entity_poly.pdbx_strand_id
1 'polypeptide(L)'
;MKNPPSLAFEDHFNISLGDLQKILDISLSRGGDFSEIYLEYKIYNFINMEEDIIKETAESISLGLGIRVLSGEKTGYGYTNDLSFTKIKKAALTAASIASSRTLREASPLSPVQFHHNFYPVLGSPHKDL
;
A
#
# COMPACT_ATOMS: atom_id res chain seq x y z
N MET A 1 -3.89 12.60 -24.03
CA MET A 1 -3.81 11.44 -23.11
C MET A 1 -4.71 11.74 -21.92
N LYS A 2 -5.70 10.88 -21.64
CA LYS A 2 -6.47 11.02 -20.38
C LYS A 2 -5.55 10.55 -19.25
N ASN A 3 -5.28 11.41 -18.27
CA ASN A 3 -4.69 10.94 -17.02
C ASN A 3 -5.58 9.83 -16.47
N PRO A 4 -5.01 8.72 -15.95
CA PRO A 4 -5.81 7.76 -15.22
C PRO A 4 -6.54 8.52 -14.11
N PRO A 5 -7.79 8.16 -13.79
CA PRO A 5 -8.51 8.77 -12.68
C PRO A 5 -7.61 8.70 -11.45
N SER A 6 -7.42 9.82 -10.75
CA SER A 6 -6.71 9.85 -9.47
C SER A 6 -7.27 8.72 -8.62
N LEU A 7 -6.38 7.81 -8.21
CA LEU A 7 -6.78 6.78 -7.28
C LEU A 7 -7.13 7.51 -5.97
N ALA A 8 -8.19 7.10 -5.27
CA ALA A 8 -8.67 7.72 -4.03
C ALA A 8 -7.63 7.84 -2.88
N PHE A 9 -6.39 7.39 -3.13
CA PHE A 9 -5.25 7.35 -2.22
C PHE A 9 -4.38 8.62 -2.30
N GLU A 10 -4.52 9.48 -3.32
CA GLU A 10 -3.66 10.67 -3.46
C GLU A 10 -3.92 11.70 -2.35
N ASP A 11 -5.18 11.86 -1.92
CA ASP A 11 -5.58 12.95 -1.02
C ASP A 11 -5.11 12.76 0.44
N HIS A 12 -5.04 11.51 0.93
CA HIS A 12 -4.70 11.23 2.33
C HIS A 12 -3.23 10.90 2.56
N PHE A 13 -2.54 10.35 1.55
CA PHE A 13 -1.16 9.88 1.70
C PHE A 13 -0.13 10.88 1.19
N ASN A 14 -0.51 11.78 0.26
CA ASN A 14 0.39 12.75 -0.36
C ASN A 14 1.65 12.06 -0.97
N ILE A 15 1.48 10.86 -1.53
CA ILE A 15 2.51 10.07 -2.21
C ILE A 15 2.15 9.99 -3.70
N SER A 16 3.08 10.39 -4.57
CA SER A 16 2.87 10.31 -6.01
C SER A 16 3.07 8.89 -6.55
N LEU A 17 2.50 8.59 -7.71
CA LEU A 17 2.76 7.33 -8.42
C LEU A 17 4.27 7.10 -8.67
N GLY A 18 5.00 8.17 -9.01
CA GLY A 18 6.44 8.11 -9.22
C GLY A 18 7.21 7.77 -7.95
N ASP A 19 6.72 8.15 -6.78
CA ASP A 19 7.33 7.78 -5.51
C ASP A 19 7.03 6.31 -5.17
N LEU A 20 5.79 5.84 -5.38
CA LEU A 20 5.45 4.42 -5.24
C LEU A 20 6.35 3.53 -6.10
N GLN A 21 6.60 3.94 -7.34
CA GLN A 21 7.49 3.21 -8.23
C GLN A 21 8.93 3.16 -7.70
N LYS A 22 9.49 4.29 -7.25
CA LYS A 22 10.81 4.31 -6.60
C LYS A 22 10.87 3.42 -5.36
N ILE A 23 9.79 3.36 -4.58
CA ILE A 23 9.71 2.54 -3.36
C ILE A 23 9.75 1.05 -3.72
N LEU A 24 9.02 0.64 -4.76
CA LEU A 24 9.06 -0.73 -5.30
C LEU A 24 10.45 -1.09 -5.84
N ASP A 25 11.13 -0.17 -6.52
CA ASP A 25 12.51 -0.39 -6.98
C ASP A 25 13.46 -0.59 -5.80
N ILE A 26 13.31 0.21 -4.73
CA ILE A 26 14.09 0.07 -3.50
C ILE A 26 13.81 -1.26 -2.81
N SER A 27 12.55 -1.69 -2.72
CA SER A 27 12.19 -2.95 -2.06
C SER A 27 12.68 -4.18 -2.84
N LEU A 28 12.82 -4.08 -4.17
CA LEU A 28 13.35 -5.12 -5.04
C LEU A 28 14.88 -5.07 -5.23
N SER A 29 15.55 -4.03 -4.71
CA SER A 29 17.00 -3.78 -4.89
C SER A 29 17.93 -4.94 -4.48
N ARG A 30 17.45 -5.89 -3.68
CA ARG A 30 18.18 -7.07 -3.19
C ARG A 30 17.80 -8.38 -3.91
N GLY A 31 17.11 -8.29 -5.04
CA GLY A 31 16.74 -9.42 -5.88
C GLY A 31 15.53 -10.21 -5.38
N GLY A 32 14.50 -9.51 -4.87
CA GLY A 32 13.19 -10.11 -4.62
C GLY A 32 12.48 -10.47 -5.93
N ASP A 33 11.60 -11.47 -5.89
CA ASP A 33 10.80 -11.89 -7.05
C ASP A 33 9.57 -11.02 -7.25
N PHE A 34 9.04 -10.47 -6.15
CA PHE A 34 7.84 -9.65 -6.16
C PHE A 34 7.86 -8.66 -4.99
N SER A 35 7.28 -7.48 -5.18
CA SER A 35 6.99 -6.55 -4.11
C SER A 35 5.66 -5.86 -4.31
N GLU A 36 4.98 -5.61 -3.20
CA GLU A 36 3.74 -4.85 -3.15
C GLU A 36 3.80 -3.81 -2.02
N ILE A 37 3.01 -2.75 -2.19
CA ILE A 37 2.78 -1.71 -1.21
C ILE A 37 1.31 -1.77 -0.82
N TYR A 38 1.05 -1.83 0.48
CA TYR A 38 -0.28 -1.70 1.06
C TYR A 38 -0.37 -0.36 1.80
N LEU A 39 -1.41 0.41 1.49
CA LEU A 39 -1.69 1.72 2.09
C LEU A 39 -2.96 1.60 2.92
N GLU A 40 -2.91 2.02 4.18
CA GLU A 40 -4.06 2.00 5.08
C GLU A 40 -4.36 3.40 5.60
N TYR A 41 -5.63 3.81 5.48
CA TYR A 41 -6.19 4.99 6.12
C TYR A 41 -7.46 4.55 6.83
N LYS A 42 -7.52 4.78 8.15
CA LYS A 42 -8.63 4.32 8.99
C LYS A 42 -9.08 5.46 9.89
N ILE A 43 -10.38 5.72 9.86
CA ILE A 43 -11.08 6.57 10.81
C ILE A 43 -11.77 5.66 11.80
N TYR A 44 -11.56 5.90 13.09
CA TYR A 44 -12.17 5.16 14.18
C TYR A 44 -12.99 6.13 15.03
N ASN A 45 -14.25 5.79 15.22
CA ASN A 45 -15.19 6.51 16.09
C ASN A 45 -15.74 5.53 17.12
N PHE A 46 -15.80 5.97 18.37
CA PHE A 46 -16.27 5.19 19.50
C PHE A 46 -17.15 6.04 20.39
N ILE A 47 -18.27 5.47 20.81
CA ILE A 47 -19.21 6.07 21.74
C ILE A 47 -19.62 4.97 22.72
N ASN A 48 -19.40 5.20 24.01
CA ASN A 48 -19.88 4.35 25.09
C ASN A 48 -21.02 5.04 25.82
N MET A 49 -22.13 4.32 26.01
CA MET A 49 -23.35 4.84 26.61
C MET A 49 -23.87 3.87 27.65
N GLU A 50 -24.17 4.39 28.85
CA GLU A 50 -24.73 3.63 29.97
C GLU A 50 -25.78 4.49 30.67
N GLU A 51 -26.87 3.87 31.13
CA GLU A 51 -27.96 4.56 31.84
C GLU A 51 -28.53 5.77 31.08
N ASP A 52 -28.72 5.63 29.77
CA ASP A 52 -29.15 6.70 28.86
C ASP A 52 -28.23 7.94 28.81
N ILE A 53 -26.99 7.82 29.31
CA ILE A 53 -25.98 8.88 29.32
C ILE A 53 -24.73 8.44 28.55
N ILE A 54 -24.20 9.33 27.71
CA ILE A 54 -22.90 9.13 27.05
C ILE A 54 -21.81 9.23 28.12
N LYS A 55 -21.09 8.13 28.35
CA LYS A 55 -20.00 8.05 29.34
C LYS A 55 -18.65 8.40 28.72
N GLU A 56 -18.41 7.94 27.49
CA GLU A 56 -17.13 8.13 26.80
C GLU A 56 -17.33 8.26 25.29
N THR A 57 -16.49 9.06 24.67
CA THR A 57 -16.38 9.15 23.21
C THR A 57 -14.91 9.19 22.83
N ALA A 58 -14.52 8.49 21.77
CA ALA A 58 -13.17 8.58 21.22
C ALA A 58 -13.22 8.64 19.69
N GLU A 59 -12.35 9.48 19.12
CA GLU A 59 -12.09 9.54 17.69
C GLU A 59 -10.59 9.36 17.48
N SER A 60 -10.21 8.63 16.44
CA SER A 60 -8.82 8.58 16.00
C SER A 60 -8.72 8.35 14.49
N ILE A 61 -7.67 8.91 13.91
CA ILE A 61 -7.30 8.68 12.51
C ILE A 61 -5.93 7.99 12.53
N SER A 62 -5.83 6.84 11.87
CA SER A 62 -4.57 6.12 11.69
C SER A 62 -4.25 5.96 10.21
N LEU A 63 -2.99 6.18 9.87
CA LEU A 63 -2.45 6.14 8.52
C LEU A 63 -1.17 5.30 8.53
N GLY A 64 -0.99 4.45 7.52
CA GLY A 64 0.17 3.58 7.46
C GLY A 64 0.47 3.03 6.08
N LEU A 65 1.71 2.61 5.89
CA LEU A 65 2.22 1.98 4.70
C LEU A 65 2.94 0.69 5.08
N GLY A 66 2.54 -0.43 4.48
CA GLY A 66 3.19 -1.72 4.56
C GLY A 66 3.84 -2.09 3.23
N ILE A 67 4.99 -2.74 3.28
CA ILE A 67 5.73 -3.25 2.13
C ILE A 67 6.01 -4.71 2.36
N ARG A 68 5.67 -5.53 1.36
CA ARG A 68 5.98 -6.95 1.33
C ARG A 68 6.93 -7.24 0.16
N VAL A 69 7.90 -8.11 0.40
CA VAL A 69 8.85 -8.60 -0.62
C VAL A 69 8.88 -10.12 -0.55
N LEU A 70 8.75 -10.79 -1.69
CA LEU A 70 8.85 -12.24 -1.82
C LEU A 70 10.20 -12.62 -2.43
N SER A 71 10.81 -13.71 -1.95
CA SER A 71 12.03 -14.30 -2.49
C SER A 71 11.95 -15.82 -2.36
N GLY A 72 11.53 -16.48 -3.44
CA GLY A 72 11.02 -17.85 -3.41
C GLY A 72 9.89 -17.98 -2.38
N GLU A 73 10.05 -18.92 -1.45
CA GLU A 73 9.10 -19.16 -0.35
C GLU A 73 9.25 -18.18 0.82
N LYS A 74 10.25 -17.29 0.80
CA LYS A 74 10.51 -16.35 1.90
C LYS A 74 9.75 -15.06 1.70
N THR A 75 9.25 -14.50 2.80
CA THR A 75 8.56 -13.21 2.81
C THR A 75 9.25 -12.24 3.76
N GLY A 76 9.57 -11.05 3.25
CA GLY A 76 10.08 -9.91 4.01
C GLY A 76 8.99 -8.86 4.17
N TYR A 77 8.94 -8.26 5.36
CA TYR A 77 7.96 -7.22 5.69
C TYR A 77 8.66 -5.98 6.26
N GLY A 78 8.11 -4.82 5.93
CA GLY A 78 8.46 -3.55 6.55
C GLY A 78 7.25 -2.64 6.54
N TYR A 79 7.07 -1.83 7.58
CA TYR A 79 5.93 -0.92 7.68
C TYR A 79 6.32 0.37 8.38
N THR A 80 5.51 1.42 8.16
CA THR A 80 5.65 2.69 8.86
C THR A 80 4.32 3.43 8.90
N ASN A 81 4.09 4.20 9.96
CA ASN A 81 3.01 5.19 10.08
C ASN A 81 3.48 6.61 9.75
N ASP A 82 4.74 6.78 9.37
CA ASP A 82 5.33 8.05 8.95
C ASP A 82 5.57 8.00 7.43
N LEU A 83 4.79 8.78 6.68
CA LEU A 83 4.82 8.77 5.22
C LEU A 83 5.94 9.64 4.61
N SER A 84 6.88 10.12 5.42
CA SER A 84 8.09 10.73 4.87
C SER A 84 8.88 9.70 4.07
N PHE A 85 9.37 10.10 2.90
CA PHE A 85 10.11 9.21 2.00
C PHE A 85 11.27 8.48 2.69
N THR A 86 11.94 9.12 3.65
CA THR A 86 13.02 8.53 4.43
C THR A 86 12.56 7.30 5.24
N LYS A 87 11.39 7.37 5.89
CA LYS A 87 10.86 6.28 6.71
C LYS A 87 10.30 5.16 5.86
N ILE A 88 9.61 5.52 4.77
CA ILE A 88 9.15 4.57 3.77
C ILE A 88 10.34 3.82 3.16
N LYS A 89 11.39 4.52 2.77
CA LYS A 89 12.64 3.91 2.26
C LYS A 89 13.24 2.94 3.27
N LYS A 90 13.24 3.29 4.56
CA LYS A 90 13.71 2.39 5.62
C LYS A 90 12.85 1.11 5.68
N ALA A 91 11.53 1.25 5.67
CA ALA A 91 10.62 0.09 5.64
C ALA A 91 10.86 -0.78 4.39
N ALA A 92 11.07 -0.17 3.23
CA ALA A 92 11.36 -0.87 1.98
C ALA A 92 12.66 -1.67 2.07
N LEU A 93 13.73 -1.07 2.60
CA LEU A 93 15.02 -1.76 2.80
C LEU A 93 14.94 -2.87 3.84
N THR A 94 14.12 -2.70 4.89
CA THR A 94 13.84 -3.76 5.87
C THR A 94 13.16 -4.94 5.19
N ALA A 95 12.10 -4.72 4.39
CA ALA A 95 11.43 -5.77 3.64
C ALA A 95 12.38 -6.45 2.63
N ALA A 96 13.18 -5.67 1.90
CA ALA A 96 14.16 -6.14 0.94
C ALA A 96 15.22 -7.06 1.55
N SER A 97 15.46 -6.95 2.87
CA SER A 97 16.52 -7.70 3.54
C SER A 97 16.33 -9.22 3.53
N ILE A 98 15.11 -9.69 3.26
CA ILE A 98 14.79 -11.11 3.08
C ILE A 98 15.51 -11.74 1.88
N ALA A 99 15.82 -10.92 0.87
CA ALA A 99 16.50 -11.32 -0.34
C ALA A 99 18.01 -11.05 -0.23
N SER A 100 18.80 -11.91 -0.86
CA SER A 100 20.26 -11.81 -0.90
C SER A 100 20.81 -12.23 -2.26
N SER A 101 19.98 -12.15 -3.30
CA SER A 101 20.39 -12.51 -4.67
C SER A 101 21.02 -11.31 -5.36
N ARG A 102 22.11 -11.54 -6.10
CA ARG A 102 22.79 -10.51 -6.90
C ARG A 102 22.10 -10.26 -8.24
N THR A 103 21.03 -11.02 -8.56
CA THR A 103 20.26 -10.80 -9.78
C THR A 103 19.33 -9.62 -9.59
N LEU A 104 19.74 -8.46 -10.10
CA LEU A 104 18.86 -7.31 -10.23
C LEU A 104 17.75 -7.68 -11.24
N ARG A 105 16.51 -7.75 -10.76
CA ARG A 105 15.33 -7.86 -11.62
C ARG A 105 14.71 -6.48 -11.70
N GLU A 106 14.47 -5.99 -12.92
CA GLU A 106 13.73 -4.75 -13.10
C GLU A 106 12.25 -4.97 -12.76
N ALA A 107 11.68 -4.07 -11.96
CA ALA A 107 10.27 -4.08 -11.65
C ALA A 107 9.47 -3.79 -12.93
N SER A 108 8.77 -4.80 -13.46
CA SER A 108 7.89 -4.61 -14.61
C SER A 108 6.46 -4.37 -14.13
N PRO A 109 5.77 -3.31 -14.59
CA PRO A 109 4.39 -3.06 -14.23
C PRO A 109 3.49 -4.21 -14.73
N LEU A 110 2.54 -4.62 -13.90
CA LEU A 110 1.54 -5.60 -14.30
C LEU A 110 0.69 -5.02 -15.43
N SER A 111 0.61 -5.74 -16.55
CA SER A 111 -0.30 -5.38 -17.64
C SER A 111 -1.69 -5.94 -17.36
N PRO A 112 -2.77 -5.17 -17.60
CA PRO A 112 -4.12 -5.68 -17.49
C PRO A 112 -4.30 -6.91 -18.40
N VAL A 113 -4.71 -8.04 -17.82
CA VAL A 113 -5.03 -9.23 -18.60
C VAL A 113 -6.42 -9.04 -19.20
N GLN A 114 -6.54 -9.07 -20.53
CA GLN A 114 -7.84 -9.13 -21.20
C GLN A 114 -8.40 -10.54 -21.08
N PHE A 115 -9.49 -10.69 -20.34
CA PHE A 115 -10.23 -11.94 -20.27
C PHE A 115 -11.19 -12.04 -21.46
N HIS A 116 -11.11 -13.14 -22.24
CA HIS A 116 -12.09 -13.42 -23.30
C HIS A 116 -13.51 -13.59 -22.75
N HIS A 117 -13.64 -14.11 -21.52
CA HIS A 117 -14.88 -14.17 -20.76
C HIS A 117 -14.63 -13.65 -19.34
N ASN A 118 -15.10 -12.44 -19.04
CA ASN A 118 -15.02 -11.86 -17.70
C ASN A 118 -16.34 -12.08 -16.94
N PHE A 119 -16.43 -13.17 -16.19
CA PHE A 119 -17.62 -13.51 -15.40
C PHE A 119 -17.76 -12.67 -14.12
N TYR A 120 -16.70 -11.95 -13.72
CA TYR A 120 -16.67 -11.11 -12.52
C TYR A 120 -16.20 -9.69 -12.86
N PRO A 121 -16.99 -8.94 -13.64
CA PRO A 121 -16.62 -7.57 -13.98
C PRO A 121 -16.59 -6.70 -12.73
N VAL A 122 -15.47 -6.03 -12.50
CA VAL A 122 -15.36 -4.99 -11.47
C VAL A 122 -16.13 -3.77 -12.00
N LEU A 123 -17.33 -3.54 -11.46
CA LEU A 123 -18.27 -2.51 -11.93
C LEU A 123 -17.83 -1.07 -11.59
N GLY A 124 -16.81 -0.92 -10.77
CA GLY A 124 -16.26 0.37 -10.33
C GLY A 124 -15.48 0.20 -9.03
N SER A 125 -14.64 1.19 -8.70
CA SER A 125 -14.06 1.24 -7.36
C SER A 125 -15.14 1.75 -6.39
N PRO A 126 -15.50 1.01 -5.32
CA PRO A 126 -16.54 1.43 -4.39
C PRO A 126 -16.20 2.72 -3.62
N HIS A 127 -14.94 3.18 -3.70
CA HIS A 127 -14.45 4.38 -3.02
C HIS A 127 -14.52 5.67 -3.87
N LYS A 128 -15.13 5.66 -5.06
CA LYS A 128 -15.18 6.84 -5.94
C LYS A 128 -16.34 7.82 -5.68
N ASP A 129 -17.29 7.44 -4.84
CA ASP A 129 -18.56 8.16 -4.66
C ASP A 129 -18.76 8.74 -3.24
N LEU A 130 -17.66 9.04 -2.52
CA LEU A 130 -17.68 9.81 -1.26
C LEU A 130 -16.94 11.13 -1.44
#